data_AF-A0A074YZA2-F1
#
_entry.id   AF-A0A074YZA2-F1
#
_cell.length_a   1.000
_cell.length_b   1.000
_cell.length_c   1.000
_cell.angle_alpha   90.00
_cell.angle_beta   90.00
_cell.angle_gamma   90.00
#
_symmetry.space_group_name_H-M   'P 1'
#
loop_
_entity.id
_entity.type
_entity.pdbx_description
1 polymer ?
#
loop_
_entity_poly.entity_id
_entity_poly.type
_entity_poly.pdbx_seq_one_letter_code
_entity_poly.pdbx_strand_id
1 'polypeptide(L)'
;MPQGATGDPGDDGTLSEIYRNIKMSTDGCVRFCDSYVFLCPPSKPQYVELGWCNERPQTMLTADYEQCLAAGDVVVRDGNGVTASTCIQPVARSVFQIFSPKALPDDCVVTYGIPIQFRLANTNIGPERVYLASDNASPMSANRMSGHQRVFLTTDKDSFLTHWKIEHQNPDLRMESEGCPVKVSSAEFAALLLFEDYFSLSIIECPSDTLVLIKHCRTNAAIAVEDRFTKNLSFGQEYEVSCHTYLDGHRAEKDVNLFSLATIIPPNNS
;
A
#
# COMPACT_ATOMS: atom_id res chain seq x y z
N MET A 1 43.78 20.56 22.07
CA MET A 1 43.16 19.24 22.22
C MET A 1 41.67 19.40 21.96
N PRO A 2 41.09 18.70 20.97
CA PRO A 2 39.69 18.88 20.62
C PRO A 2 38.79 18.13 21.62
N GLN A 3 37.70 18.78 22.02
CA GLN A 3 36.65 18.19 22.84
C GLN A 3 35.80 17.25 21.98
N GLY A 4 35.59 16.02 22.47
CA GLY A 4 34.81 14.99 21.81
C GLY A 4 33.33 15.33 21.78
N ALA A 5 32.72 15.17 20.62
CA ALA A 5 31.28 15.12 20.44
C ALA A 5 30.77 13.79 21.03
N THR A 6 29.99 13.87 22.10
CA THR A 6 29.14 12.77 22.56
C THR A 6 27.85 12.82 21.74
N GLY A 7 27.73 11.96 20.74
CA GLY A 7 26.46 11.69 20.07
C GLY A 7 25.53 10.96 21.03
N ASP A 8 24.29 11.44 21.13
CA ASP A 8 23.24 10.89 21.97
C ASP A 8 22.73 9.57 21.34
N PRO A 9 22.72 8.42 22.05
CA PRO A 9 22.40 7.11 21.46
C PRO A 9 20.89 6.82 21.46
N GLY A 10 20.06 7.78 21.04
CA GLY A 10 18.59 7.68 21.10
C GLY A 10 17.84 8.29 19.92
N ASP A 11 18.52 8.69 18.84
CA ASP A 11 17.87 9.21 17.63
C ASP A 11 17.60 8.07 16.65
N ASP A 12 16.61 7.25 16.98
CA ASP A 12 16.13 6.14 16.15
C ASP A 12 15.08 6.61 15.13
N GLY A 13 15.30 7.72 14.42
CA GLY A 13 14.42 8.13 13.30
C GLY A 13 12.93 8.06 13.67
N THR A 14 12.61 8.61 14.84
CA THR A 14 11.32 8.43 15.51
C THR A 14 10.13 8.66 14.57
N LEU A 15 9.03 7.94 14.81
CA LEU A 15 7.72 8.13 14.18
C LEU A 15 7.38 9.61 13.94
N SER A 16 7.78 10.49 14.87
CA SER A 16 7.62 11.94 14.78
C SER A 16 8.15 12.57 13.48
N GLU A 17 9.28 12.11 12.91
CA GLU A 17 9.79 12.61 11.63
C GLU A 17 8.99 12.11 10.42
N ILE A 18 8.46 10.88 10.49
CA ILE A 18 7.56 10.33 9.47
C ILE A 18 6.30 11.18 9.39
N TYR A 19 5.68 11.50 10.53
CA TYR A 19 4.44 12.28 10.58
C TYR A 19 4.64 13.79 10.31
N ARG A 20 5.84 14.34 10.55
CA ARG A 20 6.10 15.80 10.48
C ARG A 20 6.03 16.39 9.06
N ASN A 21 6.14 15.56 8.01
CA ASN A 21 6.19 16.02 6.61
C ASN A 21 5.16 15.32 5.69
N ILE A 22 4.18 14.59 6.23
CA ILE A 22 3.15 13.95 5.42
C ILE A 22 2.04 14.97 5.11
N LYS A 23 1.95 15.38 3.84
CA LYS A 23 0.76 16.10 3.33
C LYS A 23 -0.39 15.10 3.20
N MET A 24 -1.56 15.48 3.71
CA MET A 24 -2.77 14.65 3.73
C MET A 24 -3.96 15.41 3.19
N SER A 25 -4.94 14.65 2.72
CA SER A 25 -6.23 15.20 2.29
C SER A 25 -7.08 15.60 3.50
N THR A 26 -7.72 16.75 3.39
CA THR A 26 -8.63 17.31 4.41
C THR A 26 -10.09 17.33 3.98
N ASP A 27 -10.39 16.97 2.73
CA ASP A 27 -11.72 17.04 2.12
C ASP A 27 -12.33 15.67 1.79
N GLY A 28 -11.70 14.60 2.28
CA GLY A 28 -12.13 13.21 2.07
C GLY A 28 -11.92 12.70 0.64
N CYS A 29 -11.17 13.44 -0.19
CA CYS A 29 -10.82 13.02 -1.55
C CYS A 29 -9.34 12.67 -1.66
N VAL A 30 -9.01 11.66 -2.46
CA VAL A 30 -7.61 11.31 -2.75
C VAL A 30 -7.01 12.40 -3.64
N ARG A 31 -5.80 12.87 -3.32
CA ARG A 31 -5.14 14.01 -3.96
C ARG A 31 -3.74 13.65 -4.39
N PHE A 32 -3.28 14.29 -5.46
CA PHE A 32 -1.89 14.17 -5.88
C PHE A 32 -0.97 14.82 -4.84
N CYS A 33 0.23 14.25 -4.71
CA CYS A 33 1.30 14.60 -3.77
C CYS A 33 1.01 14.31 -2.28
N ASP A 34 -0.21 13.90 -1.93
CA ASP A 34 -0.56 13.48 -0.58
C ASP A 34 -0.16 12.02 -0.34
N SER A 35 -0.06 11.63 0.94
CA SER A 35 0.37 10.29 1.35
C SER A 35 -0.76 9.45 1.91
N TYR A 36 -0.76 8.18 1.55
CA TYR A 36 -1.79 7.20 1.91
C TYR A 36 -1.15 5.86 2.25
N VAL A 37 -1.86 5.07 3.05
CA VAL A 37 -1.64 3.62 3.16
C VAL A 37 -2.73 2.88 2.39
N PHE A 38 -2.41 1.69 1.89
CA PHE A 38 -3.36 0.84 1.17
C PHE A 38 -3.74 -0.34 2.04
N LEU A 39 -5.02 -0.40 2.44
CA LEU A 39 -5.55 -1.49 3.26
C LEU A 39 -6.36 -2.44 2.39
N CYS A 40 -5.99 -3.72 2.39
CA CYS A 40 -6.82 -4.78 1.84
C CYS A 40 -7.75 -5.31 2.95
N PRO A 41 -9.08 -5.35 2.73
CA PRO A 41 -10.03 -5.81 3.75
C PRO A 41 -9.78 -7.27 4.13
N PRO A 42 -10.25 -7.75 5.30
CA PRO A 42 -10.18 -9.18 5.63
C PRO A 42 -11.03 -10.02 4.67
N SER A 43 -10.78 -11.32 4.64
CA SER A 43 -11.62 -12.28 3.91
C SER A 43 -13.06 -12.21 4.43
N LYS A 44 -14.04 -12.25 3.52
CA LYS A 44 -15.46 -12.31 3.92
C LYS A 44 -15.75 -13.62 4.68
N PRO A 45 -16.25 -13.59 5.92
CA PRO A 45 -16.46 -14.80 6.74
C PRO A 45 -17.31 -15.87 6.03
N GLN A 46 -18.36 -15.44 5.33
CA GLN A 46 -19.24 -16.33 4.56
C GLN A 46 -18.50 -17.12 3.48
N TYR A 47 -17.49 -16.52 2.84
CA TYR A 47 -16.71 -17.21 1.81
C TYR A 47 -15.68 -18.17 2.41
N VAL A 48 -15.16 -17.86 3.60
CA VAL A 48 -14.29 -18.75 4.36
C VAL A 48 -15.07 -19.99 4.82
N GLU A 49 -16.26 -19.81 5.40
CA GLU A 49 -17.13 -20.90 5.85
C GLU A 49 -17.52 -21.86 4.71
N LEU A 50 -17.74 -21.33 3.51
CA LEU A 50 -18.04 -22.11 2.30
C LEU A 50 -16.80 -22.72 1.63
N GLY A 51 -15.59 -22.42 2.12
CA GLY A 51 -14.33 -22.90 1.56
C GLY A 51 -13.96 -22.27 0.20
N TRP A 52 -14.49 -21.07 -0.10
CA TRP A 52 -14.27 -20.36 -1.37
C TRP A 52 -13.03 -19.45 -1.35
N CYS A 53 -12.54 -19.07 -0.18
CA CYS A 53 -11.27 -18.39 0.04
C CYS A 53 -10.64 -18.84 1.36
N ASN A 54 -9.36 -18.52 1.55
CA ASN A 54 -8.70 -18.73 2.82
C ASN A 54 -9.02 -17.58 3.78
N GLU A 55 -8.96 -17.86 5.07
CA GLU A 55 -9.02 -16.81 6.08
C GLU A 55 -7.79 -15.90 5.96
N ARG A 56 -8.03 -14.59 5.89
CA ARG A 56 -7.01 -13.56 5.84
C ARG A 56 -7.47 -12.36 6.66
N PRO A 57 -6.65 -11.83 7.58
CA PRO A 57 -6.97 -10.60 8.29
C PRO A 57 -6.89 -9.38 7.36
N GLN A 58 -7.23 -8.20 7.87
CA GLN A 58 -6.92 -6.95 7.16
C GLN A 58 -5.40 -6.82 7.03
N THR A 59 -4.92 -6.37 5.87
CA THR A 59 -3.48 -6.25 5.60
C THR A 59 -3.14 -4.92 4.96
N MET A 60 -1.91 -4.43 5.17
CA MET A 60 -1.41 -3.18 4.61
C MET A 60 -0.31 -3.42 3.56
N LEU A 61 -0.44 -2.82 2.38
CA LEU A 61 0.58 -2.89 1.33
C LEU A 61 1.89 -2.24 1.82
N THR A 62 2.99 -2.96 1.69
CA THR A 62 4.28 -2.58 2.30
C THR A 62 5.45 -2.97 1.40
N ALA A 63 6.50 -2.16 1.33
CA ALA A 63 7.75 -2.57 0.70
C ALA A 63 8.35 -3.77 1.45
N ASP A 64 8.78 -4.80 0.71
CA ASP A 64 9.57 -5.89 1.29
C ASP A 64 10.90 -5.29 1.80
N TYR A 65 11.44 -5.79 2.89
CA TYR A 65 12.79 -5.39 3.35
C TYR A 65 13.64 -6.60 3.75
N GLU A 66 13.10 -7.82 3.73
CA GLU A 66 13.91 -9.02 4.01
C GLU A 66 14.88 -9.31 2.88
N GLN A 67 14.50 -9.04 1.63
CA GLN A 67 15.44 -9.07 0.50
C GLN A 67 16.64 -8.14 0.74
N CYS A 68 16.42 -7.04 1.45
CA CYS A 68 17.44 -6.06 1.78
C CYS A 68 18.28 -6.52 2.99
N LEU A 69 17.66 -7.05 4.04
CA LEU A 69 18.36 -7.66 5.19
C LEU A 69 19.31 -8.78 4.78
N ALA A 70 18.89 -9.65 3.84
CA ALA A 70 19.74 -10.71 3.32
C ALA A 70 21.00 -10.17 2.61
N ALA A 71 20.93 -8.94 2.08
CA ALA A 71 22.06 -8.23 1.48
C ALA A 71 22.90 -7.43 2.51
N GLY A 72 22.53 -7.45 3.79
CA GLY A 72 23.25 -6.79 4.90
C GLY A 72 22.86 -5.34 5.17
N ASP A 73 21.90 -4.78 4.42
CA ASP A 73 21.47 -3.38 4.54
C ASP A 73 19.94 -3.28 4.70
N VAL A 74 19.43 -2.46 5.62
CA VAL A 74 17.98 -2.15 5.74
C VAL A 74 17.60 -1.05 4.73
N VAL A 75 17.78 -1.34 3.44
CA VAL A 75 17.67 -0.35 2.36
C VAL A 75 16.82 -0.86 1.22
N VAL A 76 15.71 -0.19 0.93
CA VAL A 76 14.87 -0.48 -0.24
C VAL A 76 15.58 -0.01 -1.52
N ARG A 77 15.63 -0.88 -2.54
CA ARG A 77 16.36 -0.66 -3.80
C ARG A 77 15.48 -0.93 -5.02
N ASP A 78 16.00 -0.63 -6.21
CA ASP A 78 15.39 -1.03 -7.48
C ASP A 78 15.22 -2.57 -7.54
N GLY A 79 14.08 -3.01 -8.05
CA GLY A 79 13.68 -4.41 -8.13
C GLY A 79 13.12 -5.01 -6.85
N ASN A 80 13.09 -4.26 -5.74
CA ASN A 80 12.66 -4.77 -4.45
C ASN A 80 11.17 -5.17 -4.46
N GLY A 81 10.84 -6.26 -3.75
CA GLY A 81 9.48 -6.78 -3.68
C GLY A 81 8.51 -5.89 -2.89
N VAL A 82 7.23 -6.25 -2.99
CA VAL A 82 6.15 -5.66 -2.18
C VAL A 82 5.36 -6.81 -1.55
N THR A 83 4.93 -6.60 -0.31
CA THR A 83 4.20 -7.55 0.52
C THR A 83 2.97 -6.88 1.12
N ALA A 84 2.10 -7.66 1.76
CA ALA A 84 0.98 -7.14 2.53
C ALA A 84 1.09 -7.61 3.99
N SER A 85 1.34 -6.68 4.90
CA SER A 85 1.62 -6.96 6.32
C SER A 85 0.34 -7.02 7.15
N THR A 86 0.28 -7.91 8.14
CA THR A 86 -0.77 -7.87 9.18
C THR A 86 -0.54 -6.75 10.19
N CYS A 87 0.66 -6.15 10.22
CA CYS A 87 0.93 -4.97 11.02
C CYS A 87 0.36 -3.74 10.31
N ILE A 88 -0.88 -3.38 10.68
CA ILE A 88 -1.59 -2.24 10.07
C ILE A 88 -1.25 -0.90 10.73
N GLN A 89 -0.21 -0.82 11.55
CA GLN A 89 0.35 0.45 12.00
C GLN A 89 1.18 1.07 10.85
N PRO A 90 0.93 2.33 10.45
CA PRO A 90 1.75 2.98 9.43
C PRO A 90 3.23 3.02 9.84
N VAL A 91 4.11 2.59 8.93
CA VAL A 91 5.57 2.57 9.11
C VAL A 91 6.26 3.12 7.86
N ALA A 92 7.55 3.45 7.96
CA ALA A 92 8.35 4.02 6.87
C ALA A 92 8.19 3.34 5.49
N ARG A 93 7.94 2.02 5.49
CA ARG A 93 7.82 1.18 4.27
C ARG A 93 6.39 0.96 3.77
N SER A 94 5.36 1.43 4.46
CA SER A 94 3.95 1.18 4.09
C SER A 94 3.19 2.42 3.59
N VAL A 95 3.86 3.57 3.58
CA VAL A 95 3.26 4.85 3.18
C VAL A 95 3.68 5.22 1.76
N PHE A 96 2.69 5.52 0.91
CA PHE A 96 2.91 5.88 -0.48
C PHE A 96 2.30 7.24 -0.81
N GLN A 97 3.02 8.02 -1.61
CA GLN A 97 2.53 9.25 -2.23
C GLN A 97 2.04 8.98 -3.66
N ILE A 98 0.97 9.67 -4.05
CA ILE A 98 0.38 9.53 -5.38
C ILE A 98 0.84 10.67 -6.28
N PHE A 99 1.42 10.34 -7.43
CA PHE A 99 1.86 11.32 -8.43
C PHE A 99 1.13 11.10 -9.76
N SER A 100 1.06 12.15 -10.56
CA SER A 100 0.66 12.01 -11.96
C SER A 100 1.90 11.76 -12.82
N PRO A 101 1.85 10.84 -13.79
CA PRO A 101 2.91 10.66 -14.78
C PRO A 101 3.00 11.85 -15.76
N LYS A 102 2.05 12.79 -15.71
CA LYS A 102 2.04 14.02 -16.49
C LYS A 102 2.07 15.22 -15.56
N ALA A 103 2.54 16.36 -16.05
CA ALA A 103 2.45 17.60 -15.30
C ALA A 103 0.97 17.98 -15.08
N LEU A 104 0.59 18.15 -13.82
CA LEU A 104 -0.72 18.65 -13.39
C LEU A 104 -0.52 19.86 -12.48
N PRO A 105 -1.52 20.75 -12.36
CA PRO A 105 -1.52 21.78 -11.32
C PRO A 105 -1.42 21.19 -9.91
N ASP A 106 -0.93 22.00 -8.98
CA ASP A 106 -0.86 21.62 -7.57
C ASP A 106 -2.27 21.35 -7.00
N ASP A 107 -2.33 20.43 -6.03
CA ASP A 107 -3.54 20.09 -5.28
C ASP A 107 -4.69 19.50 -6.12
N CYS A 108 -4.38 18.89 -7.27
CA CYS A 108 -5.37 18.18 -8.06
C CYS A 108 -5.90 16.94 -7.30
N VAL A 109 -7.21 16.71 -7.43
CA VAL A 109 -7.89 15.51 -6.93
C VAL A 109 -7.65 14.36 -7.91
N VAL A 110 -7.39 13.16 -7.38
CA VAL A 110 -7.31 11.93 -8.15
C VAL A 110 -8.73 11.48 -8.48
N THR A 111 -9.00 11.24 -9.76
CA THR A 111 -10.29 10.76 -10.25
C THR A 111 -10.19 9.33 -10.74
N TYR A 112 -11.30 8.58 -10.80
CA TYR A 112 -11.27 7.24 -11.40
C TYR A 112 -10.82 7.29 -12.86
N GLY A 113 -10.04 6.29 -13.27
CA GLY A 113 -9.54 6.11 -14.64
C GLY A 113 -8.30 6.91 -15.02
N ILE A 114 -7.90 7.94 -14.27
CA ILE A 114 -6.68 8.71 -14.56
C ILE A 114 -5.42 7.87 -14.29
N PRO A 115 -4.40 7.90 -15.18
CA PRO A 115 -3.10 7.31 -14.90
C PRO A 115 -2.41 8.00 -13.71
N ILE A 116 -1.89 7.20 -12.79
CA ILE A 116 -1.19 7.63 -11.58
C ILE A 116 0.07 6.78 -11.35
N GLN A 117 0.94 7.25 -10.47
CA GLN A 117 2.12 6.55 -9.99
C GLN A 117 2.13 6.56 -8.47
N PHE A 118 2.54 5.45 -7.86
CA PHE A 118 2.73 5.35 -6.41
C PHE A 118 4.21 5.39 -6.10
N ARG A 119 4.64 6.32 -5.24
CA ARG A 119 6.01 6.44 -4.79
C ARG A 119 6.08 6.18 -3.29
N LEU A 120 7.08 5.46 -2.83
CA LEU A 120 7.29 5.33 -1.39
C LEU A 120 7.55 6.72 -0.77
N ALA A 121 6.85 7.05 0.32
CA ALA A 121 6.87 8.39 0.88
C ALA A 121 8.15 8.68 1.67
N ASN A 122 8.62 7.70 2.45
CA ASN A 122 9.84 7.85 3.23
C ASN A 122 11.07 7.79 2.30
N THR A 123 11.78 8.92 2.21
CA THR A 123 12.98 9.07 1.39
C THR A 123 14.27 8.61 2.08
N ASN A 124 14.20 8.24 3.36
CA ASN A 124 15.36 7.79 4.15
C ASN A 124 15.53 6.26 4.11
N ILE A 125 14.57 5.53 3.56
CA ILE A 125 14.61 4.07 3.48
C ILE A 125 15.45 3.55 2.30
N GLY A 126 15.97 4.45 1.46
CA GLY A 126 16.94 4.11 0.45
C GLY A 126 17.50 5.35 -0.27
N PRO A 127 18.58 5.17 -1.06
CA PRO A 127 19.30 6.28 -1.68
C PRO A 127 18.52 6.95 -2.82
N GLU A 128 17.60 6.21 -3.45
CA GLU A 128 16.82 6.66 -4.59
C GLU A 128 15.33 6.57 -4.29
N ARG A 129 14.55 7.41 -4.98
CA ARG A 129 13.09 7.35 -4.91
C ARG A 129 12.61 6.15 -5.71
N VAL A 130 11.78 5.33 -5.08
CA VAL A 130 11.23 4.12 -5.70
C VAL A 130 9.72 4.21 -5.90
N TYR A 131 9.27 3.65 -7.01
CA TYR A 131 7.91 3.68 -7.51
C TYR A 131 7.35 2.26 -7.66
N LEU A 132 6.08 2.08 -7.34
CA LEU A 132 5.39 0.82 -7.53
C LEU A 132 5.28 0.50 -9.01
N ALA A 133 5.70 -0.70 -9.40
CA ALA A 133 5.70 -1.16 -10.77
C ALA A 133 5.27 -2.62 -10.89
N SER A 134 4.87 -3.00 -12.10
CA SER A 134 4.60 -4.38 -12.45
C SER A 134 4.90 -4.64 -13.92
N ASP A 135 5.27 -5.87 -14.26
CA ASP A 135 5.54 -6.26 -15.65
C ASP A 135 5.09 -7.70 -15.90
N ASN A 136 4.80 -8.04 -17.16
CA ASN A 136 4.35 -9.36 -17.56
C ASN A 136 5.20 -10.49 -16.94
N ALA A 137 4.51 -11.47 -16.37
CA ALA A 137 5.17 -12.64 -15.78
C ALA A 137 5.95 -13.41 -16.85
N SER A 138 7.21 -13.71 -16.55
CA SER A 138 8.02 -14.70 -17.25
C SER A 138 8.56 -15.69 -16.22
N PRO A 139 9.07 -16.88 -16.63
CA PRO A 139 9.70 -17.82 -15.70
C PRO A 139 10.80 -17.20 -14.83
N MET A 140 11.42 -16.10 -15.27
CA MET A 140 12.50 -15.40 -14.57
C MET A 140 12.01 -14.15 -13.79
N SER A 141 10.78 -13.70 -13.98
CA SER A 141 10.24 -12.46 -13.40
C SER A 141 8.93 -12.62 -12.64
N ALA A 142 8.35 -13.84 -12.61
CA ALA A 142 7.16 -14.14 -11.84
C ALA A 142 7.45 -14.16 -10.32
N ASN A 143 6.41 -13.98 -9.52
CA ASN A 143 6.47 -14.21 -8.09
C ASN A 143 6.87 -15.65 -7.80
N ARG A 144 7.76 -15.83 -6.83
CA ARG A 144 8.38 -17.13 -6.55
C ARG A 144 7.39 -18.15 -5.99
N MET A 145 6.38 -17.73 -5.23
CA MET A 145 5.43 -18.65 -4.59
C MET A 145 4.19 -18.86 -5.46
N SER A 146 3.50 -17.79 -5.87
CA SER A 146 2.31 -17.90 -6.72
C SER A 146 2.59 -18.20 -8.19
N GLY A 147 3.76 -17.82 -8.72
CA GLY A 147 4.02 -17.81 -10.16
C GLY A 147 3.29 -16.69 -10.92
N HIS A 148 2.62 -15.76 -10.22
CA HIS A 148 1.90 -14.66 -10.83
C HIS A 148 2.82 -13.49 -11.21
N GLN A 149 2.26 -12.56 -11.99
CA GLN A 149 2.92 -11.30 -12.31
C GLN A 149 3.30 -10.57 -11.02
N ARG A 150 4.58 -10.23 -10.87
CA ARG A 150 5.10 -9.62 -9.65
C ARG A 150 4.71 -8.14 -9.53
N VAL A 151 4.60 -7.65 -8.30
CA VAL A 151 4.61 -6.22 -7.97
C VAL A 151 5.94 -5.91 -7.30
N PHE A 152 6.63 -4.88 -7.77
CA PHE A 152 7.96 -4.52 -7.31
C PHE A 152 8.14 -3.01 -7.28
N LEU A 153 9.25 -2.56 -6.70
CA LEU A 153 9.65 -1.17 -6.62
C LEU A 153 10.76 -0.88 -7.62
N THR A 154 10.68 0.25 -8.33
CA THR A 154 11.70 0.64 -9.31
C THR A 154 12.07 2.12 -9.21
N THR A 155 13.30 2.46 -9.56
CA THR A 155 13.77 3.85 -9.64
C THR A 155 13.45 4.51 -10.98
N ASP A 156 13.03 3.74 -11.99
CA ASP A 156 12.65 4.24 -13.30
C ASP A 156 11.24 4.86 -13.27
N LYS A 157 11.17 6.11 -12.81
CA LYS A 157 9.92 6.89 -12.74
C LYS A 157 9.29 7.17 -14.09
N ASP A 158 10.03 7.06 -15.20
CA ASP A 158 9.52 7.38 -16.54
C ASP A 158 9.04 6.11 -17.28
N SER A 159 9.21 4.95 -16.64
CA SER A 159 8.70 3.67 -17.12
C SER A 159 7.18 3.59 -17.08
N PHE A 160 6.56 3.16 -18.18
CA PHE A 160 5.15 2.81 -18.23
C PHE A 160 4.76 1.66 -17.29
N LEU A 161 5.73 0.89 -16.77
CA LEU A 161 5.50 -0.15 -15.76
C LEU A 161 5.04 0.43 -14.42
N THR A 162 5.29 1.72 -14.18
CA THR A 162 4.90 2.43 -12.95
C THR A 162 3.49 3.04 -13.03
N HIS A 163 2.81 2.88 -14.17
CA HIS A 163 1.49 3.49 -14.38
C HIS A 163 0.39 2.57 -13.88
N TRP A 164 -0.39 3.11 -12.95
CA TRP A 164 -1.58 2.49 -12.38
C TRP A 164 -2.80 3.35 -12.65
N LYS A 165 -3.99 2.78 -12.48
CA LYS A 165 -5.26 3.51 -12.44
C LYS A 165 -6.11 2.95 -11.32
N ILE A 166 -6.95 3.82 -10.76
CA ILE A 166 -7.96 3.43 -9.78
C ILE A 166 -9.28 3.25 -10.52
N GLU A 167 -9.96 2.12 -10.29
CA GLU A 167 -11.29 1.81 -10.80
C GLU A 167 -12.25 1.52 -9.65
N HIS A 168 -13.54 1.75 -9.89
CA HIS A 168 -14.58 1.42 -8.94
C HIS A 168 -14.69 -0.09 -8.73
N GLN A 169 -14.89 -0.54 -7.48
CA GLN A 169 -15.03 -1.97 -7.16
C GLN A 169 -16.15 -2.64 -7.95
N ASN A 170 -17.33 -2.01 -7.99
CA ASN A 170 -18.49 -2.51 -8.72
C ASN A 170 -18.28 -2.30 -10.22
N PRO A 171 -18.25 -3.38 -11.05
CA PRO A 171 -18.09 -3.28 -12.49
C PRO A 171 -19.11 -2.38 -13.18
N ASP A 172 -20.36 -2.39 -12.72
CA ASP A 172 -21.46 -1.67 -13.36
C ASP A 172 -21.32 -0.14 -13.22
N LEU A 173 -20.65 0.31 -12.16
CA LEU A 173 -20.45 1.73 -11.86
C LEU A 173 -19.17 2.31 -12.48
N ARG A 174 -18.32 1.49 -13.13
CA ARG A 174 -17.01 1.96 -13.64
C ARG A 174 -17.13 3.00 -14.73
N MET A 175 -18.10 2.85 -15.63
CA MET A 175 -18.33 3.82 -16.70
C MET A 175 -18.89 5.14 -16.15
N GLU A 176 -19.79 5.07 -15.17
CA GLU A 176 -20.43 6.25 -14.57
C GLU A 176 -19.49 7.02 -13.62
N SER A 177 -18.56 6.32 -12.97
CA SER A 177 -17.60 6.90 -12.03
C SER A 177 -16.35 7.47 -12.70
N GLU A 178 -16.13 7.25 -13.99
CA GLU A 178 -14.97 7.78 -14.70
C GLU A 178 -14.91 9.31 -14.58
N GLY A 179 -13.75 9.84 -14.16
CA GLY A 179 -13.60 11.27 -13.89
C GLY A 179 -14.20 11.77 -12.57
N CYS A 180 -14.92 10.94 -11.81
CA CYS A 180 -15.34 11.28 -10.45
C CYS A 180 -14.17 11.19 -9.45
N PRO A 181 -14.13 12.04 -8.40
CA PRO A 181 -13.15 11.95 -7.32
C PRO A 181 -13.09 10.57 -6.65
N VAL A 182 -11.89 10.05 -6.44
CA VAL A 182 -11.66 8.89 -5.57
C VAL A 182 -11.74 9.35 -4.12
N LYS A 183 -12.49 8.61 -3.28
CA LYS A 183 -12.68 8.94 -1.87
C LYS A 183 -11.63 8.27 -0.99
N VAL A 184 -11.26 8.96 0.09
CA VAL A 184 -10.42 8.42 1.16
C VAL A 184 -11.32 7.59 2.09
N SER A 185 -10.83 6.44 2.55
CA SER A 185 -11.47 5.71 3.64
C SER A 185 -11.21 6.43 4.96
N SER A 186 -12.27 6.61 5.76
CA SER A 186 -12.17 7.06 7.16
C SER A 186 -11.59 5.95 8.03
N ALA A 187 -10.34 5.59 7.81
CA ALA A 187 -9.60 4.73 8.73
C ALA A 187 -8.91 5.64 9.75
N GLU A 188 -9.44 5.67 10.96
CA GLU A 188 -8.80 6.34 12.08
C GLU A 188 -7.70 5.43 12.62
N PHE A 189 -6.44 5.71 12.25
CA PHE A 189 -5.30 5.16 12.97
C PHE A 189 -5.20 5.91 14.31
N ALA A 190 -5.96 5.48 15.31
CA ALA A 190 -5.72 5.91 16.67
C ALA A 190 -4.30 5.47 17.03
N ALA A 191 -3.35 6.40 17.03
CA ALA A 191 -2.06 6.12 17.61
C ALA A 191 -2.31 5.78 19.07
N LEU A 192 -1.89 4.57 19.45
CA LEU A 192 -1.81 4.11 20.82
C LEU A 192 -1.01 5.16 21.61
N LEU A 193 -1.71 6.10 22.26
CA LEU A 193 -1.14 6.82 23.37
C LEU A 193 -0.88 5.78 24.45
N LEU A 194 0.38 5.70 24.82
CA LEU A 194 0.97 4.86 25.86
C LEU A 194 0.07 4.75 27.08
N PHE A 195 -0.76 3.72 27.12
CA PHE A 195 -1.20 3.14 28.37
C PHE A 195 -0.92 1.65 28.26
N GLU A 196 0.05 1.22 29.07
CA GLU A 196 0.19 -0.18 29.45
C GLU A 196 -1.20 -0.65 29.90
N ASP A 197 -1.60 -1.80 29.36
CA ASP A 197 -2.85 -2.51 29.60
C ASP A 197 -4.02 -2.23 28.62
N TYR A 198 -4.32 -3.27 27.84
CA TYR A 198 -5.43 -3.49 26.90
C TYR A 198 -5.25 -3.01 25.45
N PHE A 199 -4.48 -3.83 24.72
CA PHE A 199 -4.65 -4.14 23.31
C PHE A 199 -6.11 -4.48 23.00
N SER A 200 -6.89 -3.49 22.55
CA SER A 200 -8.09 -3.75 21.76
C SER A 200 -7.99 -2.88 20.53
N LEU A 201 -7.26 -3.37 19.52
CA LEU A 201 -7.42 -2.90 18.15
C LEU A 201 -8.89 -3.13 17.79
N SER A 202 -9.73 -2.13 18.00
CA SER A 202 -11.02 -2.10 17.33
C SER A 202 -10.71 -2.18 15.84
N ILE A 203 -11.15 -3.28 15.23
CA ILE A 203 -11.16 -3.49 13.79
C ILE A 203 -11.56 -2.17 13.16
N ILE A 204 -10.62 -1.51 12.49
CA ILE A 204 -10.98 -0.37 11.64
C ILE A 204 -11.72 -1.02 10.48
N GLU A 205 -13.02 -1.19 10.64
CA GLU A 205 -13.89 -1.61 9.56
C GLU A 205 -13.74 -0.56 8.47
N CYS A 206 -13.00 -0.93 7.42
CA CYS A 206 -12.94 -0.11 6.22
C CYS A 206 -14.34 -0.15 5.62
N PRO A 207 -15.07 0.98 5.57
CA PRO A 207 -16.42 0.98 5.00
C PRO A 207 -16.33 0.46 3.56
N SER A 208 -17.14 -0.55 3.24
CA SER A 208 -17.13 -1.23 1.94
C SER A 208 -17.20 -0.25 0.77
N ASP A 209 -17.88 0.87 0.96
CA ASP A 209 -18.25 1.83 -0.08
C ASP A 209 -17.07 2.67 -0.59
N THR A 210 -15.91 2.56 0.07
CA THR A 210 -14.66 3.25 -0.32
C THR A 210 -13.62 2.31 -0.94
N LEU A 211 -13.95 1.03 -1.10
CA LEU A 211 -13.07 0.06 -1.72
C LEU A 211 -12.95 0.32 -3.23
N VAL A 212 -11.71 0.21 -3.70
CA VAL A 212 -11.33 0.45 -5.09
C VAL A 212 -10.48 -0.70 -5.62
N LEU A 213 -10.39 -0.78 -6.94
CA LEU A 213 -9.42 -1.61 -7.64
C LEU A 213 -8.24 -0.76 -8.07
N ILE A 214 -7.03 -1.28 -7.87
CA ILE A 214 -5.80 -0.66 -8.35
C ILE A 214 -5.27 -1.52 -9.50
N LYS A 215 -5.42 -1.04 -10.74
CA LYS A 215 -5.05 -1.78 -11.94
C LYS A 215 -3.80 -1.21 -12.60
N HIS A 216 -2.90 -2.10 -13.01
CA HIS A 216 -1.74 -1.73 -13.81
C HIS A 216 -2.19 -1.32 -15.21
N CYS A 217 -1.80 -0.13 -15.67
CA CYS A 217 -2.31 0.43 -16.93
C CYS A 217 -1.96 -0.44 -18.15
N ARG A 218 -0.77 -1.04 -18.18
CA ARG A 218 -0.31 -1.82 -19.34
C ARG A 218 -0.95 -3.22 -19.39
N THR A 219 -1.00 -3.94 -18.29
CA THR A 219 -1.50 -5.34 -18.27
C THR A 219 -2.98 -5.44 -17.91
N ASN A 220 -3.58 -4.36 -17.41
CA ASN A 220 -4.96 -4.30 -16.91
C ASN A 220 -5.26 -5.32 -15.79
N ALA A 221 -4.21 -5.89 -15.17
CA ALA A 221 -4.31 -6.73 -14.00
C ALA A 221 -4.42 -5.87 -12.74
N ALA A 222 -5.17 -6.34 -11.74
CA ALA A 222 -5.30 -5.68 -10.45
C ALA A 222 -4.21 -6.13 -9.48
N ILE A 223 -3.81 -5.28 -8.54
CA ILE A 223 -3.04 -5.72 -7.38
C ILE A 223 -3.86 -6.76 -6.60
N ALA A 224 -3.21 -7.81 -6.11
CA ALA A 224 -3.83 -8.86 -5.29
C ALA A 224 -2.98 -9.19 -4.07
N VAL A 225 -3.64 -9.42 -2.94
CA VAL A 225 -3.03 -10.06 -1.76
C VAL A 225 -3.26 -11.57 -1.84
N GLU A 226 -2.17 -12.33 -1.91
CA GLU A 226 -2.23 -13.78 -2.09
C GLU A 226 -2.53 -14.50 -0.76
N ASP A 227 -3.78 -14.91 -0.55
CA ASP A 227 -4.27 -15.48 0.72
C ASP A 227 -3.64 -16.82 1.14
N ARG A 228 -2.92 -17.50 0.22
CA ARG A 228 -2.22 -18.78 0.48
C ARG A 228 -0.73 -18.63 0.77
N PHE A 229 -0.13 -17.53 0.34
CA PHE A 229 1.33 -17.40 0.28
C PHE A 229 1.79 -16.39 1.32
N THR A 230 2.12 -16.90 2.50
CA THR A 230 2.61 -16.09 3.62
C THR A 230 4.08 -16.33 3.90
N LYS A 231 4.72 -15.32 4.49
CA LYS A 231 6.06 -15.36 5.04
C LYS A 231 6.02 -14.69 6.41
N ASN A 232 6.78 -15.22 7.37
CA ASN A 232 6.96 -14.56 8.65
C ASN A 232 8.18 -13.66 8.55
N LEU A 233 7.97 -12.34 8.52
CA LEU A 233 9.05 -11.36 8.57
C LEU A 233 9.15 -10.75 9.97
N SER A 234 10.13 -9.88 10.23
CA SER A 234 10.35 -9.36 11.61
C SER A 234 9.21 -8.48 12.13
N PHE A 235 8.33 -7.97 11.27
CA PHE A 235 7.14 -7.19 11.64
C PHE A 235 5.86 -8.03 11.73
N GLY A 236 5.97 -9.36 11.66
CA GLY A 236 4.84 -10.29 11.72
C GLY A 236 4.62 -11.05 10.41
N GLN A 237 3.43 -11.64 10.30
CA GLN A 237 3.05 -12.38 9.10
C GLN A 237 2.80 -11.39 7.95
N GLU A 238 3.38 -11.68 6.78
CA GLU A 238 3.15 -10.93 5.57
C GLU A 238 2.75 -11.85 4.42
N TYR A 239 1.90 -11.35 3.56
CA TYR A 239 1.36 -12.04 2.41
C TYR A 239 2.11 -11.60 1.15
N GLU A 240 2.31 -12.53 0.24
CA GLU A 240 2.81 -12.22 -1.10
C GLU A 240 1.80 -11.29 -1.82
N VAL A 241 2.32 -10.30 -2.54
CA VAL A 241 1.51 -9.41 -3.37
C VAL A 241 1.84 -9.66 -4.83
N SER A 242 0.80 -9.79 -5.65
CA SER A 242 0.91 -10.00 -7.10
C SER A 242 0.07 -8.97 -7.86
N CYS A 243 0.22 -8.94 -9.18
CA CYS A 243 -0.67 -8.23 -10.08
C CYS A 243 -1.48 -9.27 -10.86
N HIS A 244 -2.58 -9.74 -10.25
CA HIS A 244 -3.47 -10.75 -10.80
C HIS A 244 -4.93 -10.41 -10.47
N THR A 245 -5.84 -10.58 -11.42
CA THR A 245 -7.27 -10.30 -11.21
C THR A 245 -8.02 -11.58 -10.89
N TYR A 246 -8.39 -11.77 -9.61
CA TYR A 246 -9.22 -12.87 -9.16
C TYR A 246 -10.69 -12.51 -9.28
N LEU A 247 -11.46 -13.38 -9.94
CA LEU A 247 -12.90 -13.19 -10.12
C LEU A 247 -13.70 -14.22 -9.32
N ASP A 248 -14.88 -13.82 -8.85
CA ASP A 248 -15.88 -14.71 -8.28
C ASP A 248 -16.76 -15.37 -9.36
N GLY A 249 -17.75 -16.16 -8.93
CA GLY A 249 -18.69 -16.83 -9.84
C GLY A 249 -19.57 -15.88 -10.66
N HIS A 250 -19.67 -14.61 -10.26
CA HIS A 250 -20.40 -13.55 -10.95
C HIS A 250 -19.49 -12.66 -11.80
N ARG A 251 -18.20 -13.03 -11.95
CA ARG A 251 -17.18 -12.27 -12.67
C ARG A 251 -16.86 -10.90 -12.05
N ALA A 252 -17.18 -10.70 -10.78
CA ALA A 252 -16.73 -9.55 -10.01
C ALA A 252 -15.37 -9.85 -9.37
N GLU A 253 -14.52 -8.84 -9.25
CA GLU A 253 -13.23 -8.97 -8.58
C GLU A 253 -13.40 -9.33 -7.08
N LYS A 254 -12.59 -10.27 -6.61
CA LYS A 254 -12.61 -10.76 -5.21
C LYS A 254 -12.05 -9.71 -4.23
N ASP A 255 -12.32 -9.90 -2.95
CA ASP A 255 -11.83 -9.07 -1.84
C ASP A 255 -10.29 -8.93 -1.80
N VAL A 256 -9.55 -9.97 -2.18
CA VAL A 256 -8.08 -9.93 -2.35
C VAL A 256 -7.58 -8.87 -3.34
N ASN A 257 -8.43 -8.41 -4.25
CA ASN A 257 -8.12 -7.36 -5.22
C ASN A 257 -8.57 -5.96 -4.78
N LEU A 258 -9.33 -5.88 -3.69
CA LEU A 258 -9.90 -4.63 -3.21
C LEU A 258 -8.97 -3.96 -2.22
N PHE A 259 -8.86 -2.65 -2.31
CA PHE A 259 -8.07 -1.83 -1.41
C PHE A 259 -8.85 -0.57 -1.03
N SER A 260 -8.59 -0.04 0.15
CA SER A 260 -8.93 1.34 0.48
C SER A 260 -7.68 2.19 0.65
N LEU A 261 -7.82 3.47 0.31
CA LEU A 261 -6.79 4.48 0.51
C LEU A 261 -7.11 5.22 1.80
N ALA A 262 -6.29 5.06 2.81
CA ALA A 262 -6.46 5.68 4.10
C ALA A 262 -5.42 6.77 4.35
N THR A 263 -5.86 7.90 4.91
CA THR A 263 -4.97 8.95 5.42
C THR A 263 -4.39 8.55 6.77
N ILE A 264 -3.18 9.02 7.05
CA ILE A 264 -2.46 8.72 8.29
C ILE A 264 -2.72 9.87 9.27
N ILE A 265 -3.87 9.88 9.93
CA ILE A 265 -4.18 10.95 10.91
C ILE A 265 -3.24 10.76 12.11
N PRO A 266 -2.31 11.72 12.40
CA PRO A 266 -1.57 11.68 13.64
C PRO A 266 -2.54 11.90 14.81
N PRO A 267 -2.29 11.32 15.99
CA PRO A 267 -3.09 11.62 17.17
C PRO A 267 -3.07 13.14 17.40
N ASN A 268 -4.24 13.74 17.62
CA ASN A 268 -4.29 15.12 18.06
C ASN A 268 -3.53 15.22 19.39
N ASN A 269 -2.41 15.94 19.42
CA ASN A 269 -1.78 16.38 20.66
C ASN A 269 -2.67 17.49 21.25
N SER A 270 -3.77 17.12 21.90
CA SER A 270 -4.54 18.00 22.79
C SER A 270 -3.97 17.95 24.20
#